data_AF-A0AAJ2IZZ7-F1
#
_entry.id   AF-A0AAJ2IZZ7-F1
#
_cell.length_a   1.000
_cell.length_b   1.000
_cell.length_c   1.000
_cell.angle_alpha   90.00
_cell.angle_beta   90.00
_cell.angle_gamma   90.00
#
_symmetry.space_group_name_H-M   'P 1'
#
loop_
_entity.id
_entity.type
_entity.pdbx_description
1 polymer ?
#
loop_
_entity_poly.entity_id
_entity_poly.type
_entity_poly.pdbx_seq_one_letter_code
_entity_poly.pdbx_strand_id
1 'polypeptide(L)'
;MGKIFRISLTLIVVAVAGIAGHWIWSHYLYSPWTRDGRVRAEIITIAPDVSGWVNQLNVKDNQIVNKGDVLFTVDDTRYKATIAELNAKAESQKLAWELAKHKYKRRIGLTNDNLVSKEIRRSLYQYRTGTNQL
;
A
#
# COMPACT_ATOMS: atom_id res chain seq x y z
N MET A 1 37.97 63.53 52.88
CA MET A 1 37.80 63.21 51.44
C MET A 1 38.35 61.85 50.98
N GLY A 2 39.56 61.42 51.37
CA GLY A 2 40.19 60.22 50.79
C GLY A 2 39.52 58.86 51.03
N LYS A 3 38.80 58.68 52.16
CA LYS A 3 38.09 57.41 52.45
C LYS A 3 36.91 57.17 51.50
N ILE A 4 36.14 58.21 51.20
CA ILE A 4 34.98 58.15 50.29
C ILE A 4 35.46 57.82 48.86
N PHE A 5 36.57 58.42 48.43
CA PHE A 5 37.19 58.13 47.14
C PHE A 5 37.62 56.66 47.03
N ARG A 6 38.31 56.13 48.05
CA ARG A 6 38.71 54.72 48.08
C ARG A 6 37.52 53.77 48.04
N ILE A 7 36.47 54.05 48.82
CA ILE A 7 35.23 53.25 48.85
C ILE A 7 34.54 53.27 47.47
N SER A 8 34.42 54.45 46.85
CA SER A 8 33.83 54.57 45.52
C SER A 8 34.61 53.79 44.46
N LEU A 9 35.94 53.84 44.52
CA LEU A 9 36.81 53.10 43.60
C LEU A 9 36.65 51.58 43.78
N THR A 10 36.64 51.09 45.02
CA THR A 10 36.39 49.66 45.28
C THR A 10 35.01 49.21 44.82
N LEU A 11 33.98 50.05 45.00
CA LEU A 11 32.61 49.71 44.60
C LEU A 11 32.46 49.63 43.08
N ILE A 12 33.11 50.53 42.35
CA ILE A 12 33.17 50.49 40.87
C ILE A 12 33.86 49.21 40.40
N VAL A 13 35.00 48.86 41.00
CA VAL A 13 35.75 47.64 40.64
C VAL A 13 34.88 46.38 40.86
N VAL A 14 34.18 46.31 41.99
CA VAL A 14 33.27 45.20 42.30
C VAL A 14 32.09 45.14 41.32
N ALA A 15 31.51 46.30 40.97
CA ALA A 15 30.41 46.37 40.00
C ALA A 15 30.85 45.88 38.60
N VAL A 16 32.03 46.32 38.14
CA VAL A 16 32.61 45.90 36.86
C VAL A 16 32.89 44.39 36.86
N ALA A 17 33.44 43.85 37.95
CA ALA A 17 33.67 42.41 38.10
C ALA A 17 32.36 41.61 38.06
N GLY A 18 31.30 42.11 38.71
CA GLY A 18 29.97 41.50 38.68
C GLY A 18 29.36 41.49 37.27
N ILE A 19 29.46 42.59 36.53
CA ILE A 19 28.97 42.69 35.14
C ILE A 19 29.75 41.75 34.23
N ALA A 20 31.08 41.72 34.34
CA ALA A 20 31.92 40.83 33.54
C ALA A 20 31.64 39.35 33.83
N GLY A 21 31.44 38.99 35.10
CA GLY A 21 31.05 37.65 35.51
C GLY A 21 29.67 37.25 34.98
N HIS A 22 28.69 38.16 35.03
CA HIS A 22 27.36 37.91 34.47
C HIS A 22 27.40 37.75 32.94
N TRP A 23 28.21 38.58 32.27
CA TRP A 23 28.39 38.51 30.81
C TRP A 23 29.04 37.19 30.38
N ILE A 24 30.08 36.74 31.08
CA ILE A 24 30.75 35.47 30.74
C ILE A 24 29.84 34.28 31.04
N TRP A 25 29.12 34.31 32.16
CA TRP A 25 28.16 33.26 32.52
C TRP A 25 27.06 33.13 31.48
N SER A 26 26.45 34.25 31.09
CA SER A 26 25.41 34.26 30.05
C SER A 26 25.94 33.80 28.69
N HIS A 27 27.11 34.27 28.26
CA HIS A 27 27.70 33.89 26.98
C HIS A 27 27.97 32.38 26.89
N TYR A 28 28.49 31.78 27.97
CA TYR A 28 28.81 30.35 28.01
C TYR A 28 27.60 29.44 28.27
N LEU A 29 26.60 29.86 29.06
CA LEU A 29 25.42 29.01 29.33
C LEU A 29 24.38 29.05 28.20
N TYR A 30 24.22 30.17 27.50
CA TYR A 30 23.19 30.29 26.45
C TYR A 30 23.65 29.83 25.06
N SER A 31 24.91 29.43 24.91
CA SER A 31 25.43 28.82 23.69
C SER A 31 25.72 27.34 23.94
N PRO A 32 24.71 26.45 23.93
CA PRO A 32 24.93 25.02 24.05
C PRO A 32 25.72 24.54 22.83
N TRP A 33 27.04 24.53 22.94
CA TRP A 33 27.93 23.84 22.00
C TRP A 33 27.75 22.35 22.24
N THR A 34 26.82 21.73 21.52
CA THR A 34 26.76 20.28 21.41
C THR A 34 27.39 19.88 20.09
N ARG A 35 28.44 19.06 20.15
CA ARG A 35 29.01 18.41 18.96
C ARG A 35 28.08 17.32 18.41
N ASP A 36 27.06 16.94 19.19
CA ASP A 36 26.11 15.89 18.85
C ASP A 36 24.83 16.46 18.23
N GLY A 37 24.94 16.92 16.99
CA GLY A 37 23.78 17.07 16.12
C GLY A 37 23.37 15.71 15.58
N ARG A 38 22.18 15.22 15.95
CA ARG A 38 21.58 14.02 15.35
C ARG A 38 20.41 14.41 14.48
N VAL A 39 20.58 14.30 13.16
CA VAL A 39 19.48 14.41 12.21
C VAL A 39 18.81 13.05 12.13
N ARG A 40 17.50 13.00 12.40
CA ARG A 40 16.68 11.81 12.16
C ARG A 40 15.97 12.00 10.83
N ALA A 41 16.22 11.09 9.90
CA ALA A 41 15.45 10.96 8.67
C ALA A 41 14.71 9.63 8.71
N GLU A 42 13.47 9.63 8.25
CA GLU A 42 12.72 8.40 8.00
C GLU A 42 13.10 7.90 6.61
N ILE A 43 13.69 6.71 6.55
CA ILE A 43 14.10 6.08 5.29
C ILE A 43 13.06 5.02 4.97
N ILE A 44 12.35 5.21 3.87
CA ILE A 44 11.34 4.28 3.36
C ILE A 44 11.89 3.64 2.10
N THR A 45 12.05 2.32 2.11
CA THR A 45 12.42 1.55 0.93
C THR A 45 11.19 1.33 0.07
N ILE A 46 11.28 1.70 -1.21
CA ILE A 46 10.19 1.53 -2.19
C ILE A 46 10.48 0.27 -3.00
N ALA A 47 9.55 -0.68 -2.99
CA ALA A 47 9.62 -1.90 -3.78
C ALA A 47 8.30 -2.10 -4.53
N PRO A 48 8.33 -2.69 -5.75
CA PRO A 48 7.12 -3.05 -6.44
C PRO A 48 6.43 -4.25 -5.78
N ASP A 49 5.10 -4.24 -5.72
CA ASP A 49 4.29 -5.38 -5.27
C ASP A 49 4.30 -6.55 -6.27
N VAL A 50 4.76 -6.29 -7.50
CA VAL A 50 4.77 -7.24 -8.61
C VAL A 50 6.18 -7.47 -9.12
N SER A 51 6.47 -8.71 -9.52
CA SER A 51 7.77 -9.07 -10.09
C SER A 51 7.81 -8.75 -11.58
N GLY A 52 8.86 -8.09 -12.04
CA GLY A 52 9.01 -7.81 -13.46
C GLY A 52 10.21 -6.93 -13.76
N TRP A 53 10.44 -6.71 -15.04
CA TRP A 53 11.51 -5.85 -15.52
C TRP A 53 11.07 -4.39 -15.41
N VAL A 54 11.96 -3.53 -14.93
CA VAL A 54 11.72 -2.08 -14.92
C VAL A 54 11.90 -1.56 -16.35
N ASN A 55 10.83 -1.02 -16.92
CA ASN A 55 10.84 -0.45 -18.27
C ASN A 55 11.37 0.99 -18.27
N GLN A 56 10.95 1.79 -17.29
CA GLN A 56 11.31 3.21 -17.20
C GLN A 56 11.52 3.63 -15.75
N LEU A 57 12.52 4.50 -15.53
CA LEU A 57 12.77 5.20 -14.28
C LEU A 57 12.48 6.69 -14.50
N ASN A 58 11.48 7.21 -13.82
CA ASN A 58 10.94 8.56 -14.05
C ASN A 58 11.46 9.59 -13.03
N VAL A 59 12.50 9.23 -12.26
CA VAL A 59 13.06 10.05 -11.20
C VAL A 59 14.56 10.24 -11.37
N LYS A 60 15.03 11.41 -10.95
CA LYS A 60 16.46 11.74 -10.86
C LYS A 60 16.92 11.65 -9.41
N ASP A 61 18.24 11.52 -9.24
CA ASP A 61 18.84 11.46 -7.92
C ASP A 61 18.56 12.74 -7.11
N ASN A 62 18.27 12.58 -5.81
CA ASN A 62 17.86 13.63 -4.88
C ASN A 62 16.64 14.49 -5.31
N GLN A 63 15.82 14.00 -6.24
CA GLN A 63 14.59 14.67 -6.62
C GLN A 63 13.55 14.57 -5.48
N ILE A 64 12.91 15.69 -5.15
CA ILE A 64 11.76 15.70 -4.24
C ILE A 64 10.56 15.07 -4.96
N VAL A 65 9.98 14.05 -4.33
CA VAL A 65 8.82 13.31 -4.85
C VAL A 65 7.68 13.35 -3.84
N ASN A 66 6.44 13.37 -4.33
CA ASN A 66 5.24 13.38 -3.52
C ASN A 66 4.52 12.03 -3.61
N LYS A 67 3.59 11.79 -2.67
CA LYS A 67 2.75 10.61 -2.70
C LYS A 67 1.91 10.59 -3.99
N GLY A 68 2.00 9.50 -4.72
CA GLY A 68 1.28 9.29 -5.99
C GLY A 68 2.13 9.52 -7.24
N ASP A 69 3.34 10.06 -7.09
CA ASP A 69 4.25 10.21 -8.23
C ASP A 69 4.73 8.84 -8.71
N VAL A 70 4.70 8.63 -10.04
CA VAL A 70 5.16 7.40 -10.67
C VAL A 70 6.68 7.42 -10.72
N LEU A 71 7.32 6.65 -9.85
CA LEU A 71 8.78 6.63 -9.75
C LEU A 71 9.43 5.74 -10.82
N PHE A 72 8.82 4.59 -11.08
CA PHE A 72 9.25 3.67 -12.12
C PHE A 72 8.05 2.87 -12.64
N THR A 73 8.20 2.30 -13.83
CA THR A 73 7.15 1.48 -14.46
C THR A 73 7.69 0.08 -14.74
N VAL A 74 6.94 -0.93 -14.33
CA VAL A 74 7.24 -2.34 -14.61
C VAL A 74 6.61 -2.75 -15.94
N ASP A 75 7.27 -3.60 -16.72
CA ASP A 75 6.73 -4.16 -17.96
C ASP A 75 5.42 -4.91 -17.71
N ASP A 76 4.34 -4.43 -18.33
CA ASP A 76 2.98 -4.92 -18.15
C ASP A 76 2.51 -5.90 -19.23
N THR A 77 3.35 -6.21 -20.22
CA THR A 77 2.98 -7.02 -21.39
C THR A 77 2.45 -8.39 -20.99
N ARG A 78 3.19 -9.08 -20.10
CA ARG A 78 2.79 -10.39 -19.58
C ARG A 78 1.51 -10.32 -18.76
N TYR A 79 1.38 -9.27 -17.94
CA TYR A 79 0.20 -9.07 -17.10
C TYR A 79 -1.06 -8.81 -17.92
N LYS A 80 -0.97 -7.98 -18.96
CA LYS A 80 -2.07 -7.73 -19.90
C LYS A 80 -2.53 -9.01 -20.60
N ALA A 81 -1.59 -9.84 -21.05
CA ALA A 81 -1.91 -11.12 -21.68
C ALA A 81 -2.65 -12.06 -20.71
N THR A 82 -2.18 -12.18 -19.47
CA THR A 82 -2.84 -13.00 -18.44
C THR A 82 -4.23 -12.47 -18.09
N ILE A 83 -4.41 -11.15 -17.96
CA ILE A 83 -5.72 -10.54 -17.72
C ILE A 83 -6.68 -10.86 -18.87
N ALA A 84 -6.22 -10.74 -20.12
CA ALA A 84 -7.04 -11.07 -21.29
C ALA A 84 -7.46 -12.54 -21.30
N GLU A 85 -6.55 -13.46 -20.99
CA GLU A 85 -6.84 -14.89 -20.87
C GLU A 85 -7.89 -15.19 -19.78
N LEU A 86 -7.71 -14.59 -18.59
CA LEU A 86 -8.63 -14.77 -17.47
C LEU A 86 -10.02 -14.20 -17.78
N ASN A 87 -10.09 -13.06 -18.46
CA ASN A 87 -11.36 -12.47 -18.90
C ASN A 87 -12.07 -13.38 -19.91
N ALA A 88 -11.35 -13.94 -20.89
CA ALA A 88 -11.92 -14.89 -21.84
C ALA A 88 -12.44 -16.16 -21.13
N LYS A 89 -11.70 -16.65 -20.13
CA LYS A 89 -12.13 -17.79 -19.31
C LYS A 89 -13.37 -17.47 -18.50
N ALA A 90 -13.44 -16.30 -17.88
CA ALA A 90 -14.61 -15.84 -17.14
C ALA A 90 -15.86 -15.74 -18.03
N GLU A 91 -15.71 -15.18 -19.23
CA GLU A 91 -16.82 -15.10 -20.20
C GLU A 91 -17.30 -16.49 -20.63
N SER A 92 -16.37 -17.41 -20.89
CA SER A 92 -16.72 -18.80 -21.23
C SER A 92 -17.54 -19.50 -20.15
N GLN A 93 -17.20 -19.26 -18.87
CA GLN A 93 -17.90 -19.82 -17.72
C GLN A 93 -19.27 -19.20 -17.53
N LYS A 94 -19.39 -17.88 -17.75
CA LYS A 94 -20.67 -17.18 -17.72
C LYS A 94 -21.61 -17.72 -18.80
N LEU A 95 -21.13 -17.90 -20.03
CA LEU A 95 -21.92 -18.52 -21.11
C LEU A 95 -22.33 -19.95 -20.77
N ALA A 96 -21.45 -20.75 -20.19
CA ALA A 96 -21.78 -22.10 -19.76
C ALA A 96 -22.86 -22.12 -18.66
N TRP A 97 -22.78 -21.19 -17.70
CA TRP A 97 -23.79 -21.01 -16.65
C TRP A 97 -25.14 -20.58 -17.22
N GLU A 98 -25.16 -19.62 -18.16
CA GLU A 98 -26.38 -19.20 -18.84
C GLU A 98 -27.00 -20.35 -19.63
N LEU A 99 -26.19 -21.12 -20.36
CA LEU A 99 -26.65 -22.31 -21.07
C LEU A 99 -27.24 -23.35 -20.11
N ALA A 100 -26.58 -23.61 -18.97
CA ALA A 100 -27.09 -24.52 -17.95
C ALA A 100 -28.43 -24.05 -17.37
N LYS A 101 -28.57 -22.74 -17.10
CA LYS A 101 -29.80 -22.11 -16.62
C LYS A 101 -30.93 -22.20 -17.66
N HIS A 102 -30.63 -21.95 -18.94
CA HIS A 102 -31.59 -22.11 -20.02
C HIS A 102 -32.04 -23.57 -20.18
N LYS A 103 -31.10 -24.52 -20.12
CA LYS A 103 -31.42 -25.96 -20.16
C LYS A 103 -32.30 -26.37 -18.97
N TYR A 104 -32.03 -25.85 -17.77
CA TYR A 104 -32.85 -26.08 -16.59
C TYR A 104 -34.27 -25.54 -16.75
N LYS A 105 -34.42 -24.27 -17.17
CA LYS A 105 -35.73 -23.65 -17.45
C LYS A 105 -36.53 -24.40 -18.52
N ARG A 106 -35.87 -24.87 -19.58
CA ARG A 106 -36.50 -25.69 -20.61
C ARG A 106 -37.01 -27.01 -20.02
N ARG A 107 -36.19 -27.68 -19.22
CA ARG A 107 -36.55 -28.97 -18.61
C ARG A 107 -37.79 -28.87 -17.73
N ILE A 108 -37.89 -27.84 -16.88
CA ILE A 108 -39.07 -27.65 -16.01
C ILE A 108 -40.35 -27.35 -16.80
N GLY A 109 -40.26 -26.60 -17.91
CA GLY A 109 -41.42 -26.31 -18.76
C GLY A 109 -41.99 -27.55 -19.44
N LEU A 110 -41.13 -28.46 -19.89
CA LEU A 110 -41.53 -29.74 -20.50
C LEU A 110 -42.22 -30.68 -19.51
N THR A 111 -41.94 -30.57 -18.21
CA THR A 111 -42.55 -31.39 -17.16
C THR A 111 -44.01 -30.97 -16.89
N ASN A 112 -44.33 -29.68 -16.98
CA ASN A 112 -45.69 -29.17 -16.72
C ASN A 112 -46.67 -29.46 -17.85
N ASP A 113 -46.19 -29.62 -19.08
CA ASP A 113 -47.04 -29.79 -20.27
C ASP A 113 -47.44 -31.25 -20.55
N ASN A 114 -47.15 -32.20 -19.63
CA ASN A 114 -47.43 -33.64 -19.80
C ASN A 114 -46.92 -34.28 -21.12
N LEU A 115 -46.04 -33.60 -21.86
CA LEU A 115 -45.48 -34.03 -23.15
C LEU A 115 -44.32 -35.03 -23.02
N VAL A 116 -43.95 -35.42 -21.80
CA VAL A 116 -43.00 -36.52 -21.61
C VAL A 116 -43.70 -37.80 -22.05
N SER A 117 -43.49 -38.14 -23.33
CA SER A 117 -43.93 -39.38 -23.94
C SER A 117 -43.68 -40.54 -22.99
N LYS A 118 -44.66 -41.45 -22.88
CA LYS A 118 -44.59 -42.68 -22.09
C LYS A 118 -43.30 -43.48 -22.33
N GLU A 119 -42.63 -43.22 -23.45
CA GLU A 119 -41.35 -43.77 -23.87
C GLU A 119 -40.14 -43.30 -23.03
N ILE A 120 -40.05 -42.01 -22.66
CA ILE A 120 -38.97 -41.52 -21.77
C ILE A 120 -39.13 -42.09 -20.37
N ARG A 121 -40.37 -42.26 -19.92
CA ARG A 121 -40.67 -42.89 -18.62
C ARG A 121 -40.28 -44.38 -18.63
N ARG A 122 -40.48 -45.08 -19.75
CA ARG A 122 -40.12 -46.50 -19.94
C ARG A 122 -38.60 -46.73 -19.97
N SER A 123 -37.84 -45.88 -20.65
CA SER A 123 -36.37 -46.00 -20.70
C SER A 123 -35.72 -45.78 -19.33
N LEU A 124 -36.28 -44.89 -18.50
CA LEU A 124 -35.82 -44.69 -17.13
C LEU A 124 -36.09 -45.90 -16.22
N TYR A 125 -37.20 -46.63 -16.42
CA TYR A 125 -37.45 -47.88 -15.69
C TYR A 125 -36.54 -49.03 -16.15
N GLN A 126 -36.31 -49.19 -17.46
CA GLN A 126 -35.40 -50.22 -17.99
C GLN A 126 -33.94 -50.00 -17.58
N TYR A 127 -33.49 -48.75 -17.48
CA TYR A 127 -32.15 -48.46 -16.98
C TYR A 127 -31.97 -48.87 -15.51
N ARG A 128 -32.99 -48.68 -14.66
CA ARG A 128 -32.93 -49.04 -13.24
C ARG A 128 -33.10 -50.55 -12.97
N THR A 129 -33.72 -51.31 -13.87
CA THR A 129 -33.82 -52.77 -13.76
C THR A 129 -32.62 -53.51 -14.37
N GLY A 130 -31.87 -52.89 -15.29
CA GLY A 130 -30.66 -53.47 -15.89
C GLY A 130 -29.39 -53.38 -15.04
N THR A 131 -29.32 -52.47 -14.07
CA THR A 131 -28.14 -52.28 -13.21
C THR A 131 -28.14 -53.11 -11.93
N ASN A 132 -29.06 -54.07 -11.77
CA ASN A 132 -29.20 -54.89 -10.55
C ASN A 132 -28.95 -56.39 -10.81
N GLN A 133 -28.06 -56.71 -11.76
CA GLN A 133 -27.60 -58.08 -12.05
C GLN A 133 -26.06 -58.21 -12.05
N LEU A 134 -25.34 -57.35 -11.33
CA LEU A 134 -23.95 -57.58 -10.94
C LEU A 134 -23.77 -57.22 -9.46
#